data_AF-G2LJH5-F1
#
_entry.id   AF-G2LJH5-F1
#
_cell.length_a   1.000
_cell.length_b   1.000
_cell.length_c   1.000
_cell.angle_alpha   90.00
_cell.angle_beta   90.00
_cell.angle_gamma   90.00
#
_symmetry.space_group_name_H-M   'P 1'
#
loop_
_entity.id
_entity.type
_entity.pdbx_description
1 polymer ?
#
loop_
_entity_poly.entity_id
_entity_poly.type
_entity_poly.pdbx_seq_one_letter_code
_entity_poly.pdbx_strand_id
1 'polypeptide(L)'
;MNEPMYAMQRANGEWLMTEIEGQRCLPVFQNAMAARRVHQRVGTLMVYRPQPLDSEVITKLQRQTPDLRFWLVDDFAPNPDLTPGRWLSPDELITAGDAGGYAMAA
;
A
#
# COMPACT_ATOMS: atom_id res chain seq x y z
N MET A 1 -14.69 -10.26 -6.40
CA MET A 1 -13.70 -9.41 -7.10
C MET A 1 -12.84 -8.82 -6.01
N ASN A 2 -11.60 -9.29 -5.82
CA ASN A 2 -10.69 -8.58 -4.93
C ASN A 2 -10.17 -7.35 -5.70
N GLU A 3 -10.29 -6.19 -5.07
CA GLU A 3 -9.85 -4.92 -5.64
C GLU A 3 -8.33 -4.78 -5.44
N PRO A 4 -7.59 -4.26 -6.42
CA PRO A 4 -6.16 -4.04 -6.27
C PRO A 4 -5.89 -3.10 -5.09
N MET A 5 -4.89 -3.41 -4.26
CA MET A 5 -4.43 -2.47 -3.23
C MET A 5 -3.70 -1.31 -3.90
N TYR A 6 -3.67 -0.17 -3.21
CA TYR A 6 -3.06 1.06 -3.72
C TYR A 6 -1.97 1.53 -2.78
N ALA A 7 -0.89 2.07 -3.34
CA ALA A 7 0.11 2.82 -2.60
C ALA A 7 0.31 4.20 -3.21
N MET A 8 1.05 5.05 -2.51
CA MET A 8 1.36 6.40 -2.95
C MET A 8 2.71 6.44 -3.67
N GLN A 9 2.74 6.95 -4.89
CA GLN A 9 3.95 7.14 -5.69
C GLN A 9 4.06 8.57 -6.20
N ARG A 10 5.27 9.13 -6.16
CA ARG A 10 5.59 10.44 -6.74
C ARG A 10 5.71 10.34 -8.27
N ALA A 11 5.63 11.48 -8.94
CA ALA A 11 5.79 11.56 -10.40
C ALA A 11 7.17 11.09 -10.90
N ASN A 12 8.20 11.08 -10.05
CA ASN A 12 9.53 10.56 -10.38
C ASN A 12 9.69 9.04 -10.12
N GLY A 13 8.61 8.34 -9.76
CA GLY A 13 8.62 6.91 -9.49
C GLY A 13 9.01 6.52 -8.06
N GLU A 14 9.31 7.49 -7.19
CA GLU A 14 9.59 7.21 -5.78
C GLU A 14 8.31 6.86 -5.03
N TRP A 15 8.35 5.75 -4.31
CA TRP A 15 7.26 5.31 -3.45
C TRP A 15 7.27 6.05 -2.11
N LEU A 16 6.09 6.26 -1.54
CA LEU A 16 5.95 6.80 -0.20
C LEU A 16 6.47 5.77 0.80
N MET A 17 7.60 6.08 1.43
CA MET A 17 8.17 5.27 2.50
C MET A 17 7.99 6.04 3.79
N THR A 18 7.44 5.40 4.81
CA THR A 18 7.25 5.97 6.14
C THR A 18 7.92 5.09 7.18
N GLU A 19 8.08 5.60 8.40
CA GLU A 19 8.48 4.81 9.54
C GLU A 19 7.29 4.73 10.50
N ILE A 20 6.81 3.52 10.77
CA ILE A 20 5.71 3.25 11.71
C ILE A 20 6.27 2.30 12.76
N GLU A 21 6.13 2.66 14.04
CA GLU A 21 6.66 1.89 15.17
C GLU A 21 8.18 1.60 15.07
N GLY A 22 8.95 2.54 14.50
CA GLY A 22 10.39 2.39 14.30
C GLY A 22 10.77 1.44 13.16
N GLN A 23 9.80 1.01 12.34
CA GLN A 23 10.02 0.17 11.18
C GLN A 23 9.68 0.90 9.89
N ARG A 24 10.63 0.89 8.95
CA ARG A 24 10.42 1.47 7.63
C ARG A 24 9.45 0.61 6.83
N CYS A 25 8.39 1.23 6.32
CA CYS A 25 7.33 0.55 5.63
C CYS A 25 6.70 1.37 4.51
N LEU A 26 6.01 0.66 3.62
CA LEU A 26 5.20 1.23 2.56
C LEU A 26 3.73 1.26 3.03
N PRO A 27 3.10 2.44 3.18
CA PRO A 27 1.69 2.53 3.49
C PRO A 27 0.86 2.14 2.26
N VAL A 28 -0.04 1.20 2.47
CA VAL A 28 -0.96 0.66 1.47
C VAL A 28 -2.40 0.92 1.88
N PHE A 29 -3.25 1.04 0.88
CA PHE A 29 -4.65 1.40 1.01
C PHE A 29 -5.48 0.35 0.28
N GLN A 30 -6.61 -0.02 0.87
CA GLN A 30 -7.51 -1.03 0.30
C GLN A 30 -8.14 -0.60 -1.04
N ASN A 31 -8.25 0.71 -1.31
CA ASN A 31 -8.78 1.23 -2.57
C ASN A 31 -8.27 2.65 -2.86
N ALA A 32 -8.45 3.11 -4.10
CA ALA A 32 -8.02 4.44 -4.55
C ALA A 32 -8.72 5.58 -3.79
N MET A 33 -9.95 5.37 -3.30
CA MET A 33 -10.70 6.38 -2.56
C MET A 33 -10.11 6.61 -1.17
N ALA A 34 -9.71 5.55 -0.47
CA ALA A 34 -9.02 5.63 0.81
C ALA A 34 -7.70 6.40 0.67
N ALA A 35 -6.89 6.05 -0.34
CA ALA A 35 -5.67 6.78 -0.66
C ALA A 35 -5.95 8.27 -0.92
N ARG A 36 -6.96 8.61 -1.71
CA ARG A 36 -7.37 10.00 -1.97
C ARG A 36 -7.83 10.75 -0.72
N ARG A 37 -8.54 10.11 0.20
CA ARG A 37 -8.95 10.75 1.47
C ARG A 37 -7.75 11.16 2.30
N VAL A 38 -6.75 10.29 2.41
CA VAL A 38 -5.51 10.58 3.14
C VAL A 38 -4.70 11.66 2.40
N HIS A 39 -4.63 11.58 1.07
CA HIS A 39 -3.99 12.60 0.23
C HIS A 39 -4.56 14.01 0.43
N GLN A 40 -5.88 14.13 0.57
CA GLN A 40 -6.55 15.42 0.79
C GLN A 40 -6.37 15.94 2.22
N ARG A 41 -6.28 15.05 3.22
CA ARG A 41 -6.13 15.44 4.63
C ARG A 41 -4.69 15.77 5.00
N VAL A 42 -3.71 15.08 4.41
CA VAL A 42 -2.29 15.26 4.71
C VAL A 42 -1.66 16.05 3.57
N GLY A 43 -1.53 17.37 3.74
CA GLY A 43 -1.01 18.27 2.69
C GLY A 43 0.36 17.87 2.13
N THR A 44 1.21 17.23 2.94
CA THR A 44 2.52 16.70 2.52
C THR A 44 2.40 15.60 1.45
N LEU A 45 1.26 14.91 1.38
CA LEU A 45 1.01 13.86 0.40
C LEU A 45 0.56 14.40 -0.95
N MET A 46 0.33 15.71 -1.11
CA MET A 46 -0.15 16.32 -2.37
C MET A 46 0.70 15.95 -3.60
N VAL A 47 2.01 15.73 -3.41
CA VAL A 47 2.95 15.36 -4.49
C VAL A 47 2.91 13.87 -4.88
N TYR A 48 2.21 13.06 -4.09
CA TYR A 48 2.03 11.63 -4.34
C TYR A 48 0.71 11.38 -5.06
N ARG A 49 0.67 10.34 -5.88
CA ARG A 49 -0.53 9.87 -6.55
C ARG A 49 -0.78 8.41 -6.16
N PRO A 50 -2.05 8.01 -5.97
CA PRO A 50 -2.37 6.61 -5.77
C PRO A 50 -2.00 5.83 -7.04
N GLN A 51 -1.28 4.73 -6.85
CA GLN A 51 -0.91 3.75 -7.87
C GLN A 51 -1.31 2.36 -7.39
N PRO A 52 -1.86 1.52 -8.28
CA PRO A 52 -2.15 0.14 -7.94
C PRO A 52 -0.85 -0.60 -7.61
N LEU A 53 -0.92 -1.48 -6.61
CA LEU A 53 0.13 -2.41 -6.26
C LEU A 53 -0.21 -3.78 -6.83
N ASP A 54 0.35 -4.08 -7.99
CA ASP A 54 0.27 -5.40 -8.60
C ASP A 54 1.41 -6.30 -8.13
N SER A 55 1.26 -7.61 -8.34
CA SER A 55 2.23 -8.65 -7.96
C SER A 55 3.64 -8.34 -8.45
N GLU A 56 3.76 -7.78 -9.67
CA GLU A 56 5.04 -7.38 -10.27
C GLU A 56 5.71 -6.22 -9.52
N VAL A 57 4.92 -5.23 -9.11
CA VAL A 57 5.41 -4.05 -8.36
C VAL A 57 5.88 -4.48 -6.97
N ILE A 58 5.09 -5.33 -6.29
CA ILE A 58 5.45 -5.86 -4.97
C ILE A 58 6.75 -6.67 -5.06
N THR A 59 6.86 -7.55 -6.05
CA THR A 59 8.08 -8.34 -6.29
C THR A 59 9.28 -7.44 -6.57
N LYS A 60 9.11 -6.39 -7.36
CA LYS A 60 10.18 -5.42 -7.65
C LYS A 60 10.61 -4.66 -6.39
N LEU A 61 9.64 -4.21 -5.59
CA LEU A 61 9.89 -3.52 -4.33
C LEU A 61 10.67 -4.41 -3.35
N GLN A 62 10.27 -5.68 -3.22
CA GLN A 62 10.98 -6.63 -2.37
C GLN A 62 12.39 -6.95 -2.87
N ARG A 63 12.63 -6.97 -4.18
CA ARG A 63 13.99 -7.11 -4.72
C ARG A 63 14.87 -5.89 -4.43
N GLN A 64 14.29 -4.69 -4.46
CA GLN A 64 15.01 -3.44 -4.19
C GLN A 64 15.23 -3.21 -2.68
N THR A 65 14.29 -3.65 -1.85
CA THR A 65 14.29 -3.49 -0.39
C THR A 65 13.72 -4.77 0.23
N PRO A 66 14.57 -5.78 0.51
CA PRO A 66 14.11 -7.11 0.99
C PRO A 66 13.47 -7.08 2.39
N ASP A 67 13.80 -6.09 3.21
CA ASP A 67 13.20 -5.87 4.53
C ASP A 67 11.98 -4.95 4.50
N LEU A 68 11.44 -4.66 3.31
CA LEU A 68 10.29 -3.77 3.18
C LEU A 68 9.04 -4.44 3.76
N ARG A 69 8.49 -3.79 4.78
CA ARG A 69 7.18 -4.12 5.34
C ARG A 69 6.10 -3.24 4.72
N PHE A 70 4.88 -3.74 4.74
CA PHE A 70 3.72 -3.01 4.25
C PHE A 70 2.77 -2.72 5.40
N TRP A 71 2.18 -1.54 5.37
CA TRP A 71 1.27 -1.08 6.42
C TRP A 71 -0.07 -0.71 5.80
N LEU A 72 -1.09 -1.52 6.06
CA LEU A 72 -2.45 -1.21 5.62
C LEU A 72 -3.02 -0.11 6.50
N VAL A 73 -3.17 1.07 5.92
CA VAL A 73 -3.76 2.23 6.58
C VAL A 73 -5.26 2.04 6.69
N ASP A 74 -5.81 2.27 7.88
CA ASP A 74 -7.24 2.24 8.10
C ASP A 74 -7.91 3.46 7.44
N ASP A 75 -8.95 3.22 6.64
CA ASP A 75 -9.61 4.26 5.85
C ASP A 75 -10.63 5.09 6.64
N PHE A 76 -11.00 4.66 7.85
CA PHE A 76 -11.97 5.34 8.71
C PHE A 76 -11.31 6.40 9.60
N ALA A 77 -10.02 6.25 9.94
CA ALA A 77 -9.32 7.19 10.82
C ALA A 77 -7.92 7.60 10.33
N PRO A 78 -7.74 8.12 9.10
CA PRO A 78 -6.43 8.50 8.62
C PRO A 78 -5.91 9.75 9.35
N ASN A 79 -4.96 9.56 10.26
CA ASN A 79 -4.17 10.62 10.87
C ASN A 79 -2.94 10.97 10.01
N PRO A 80 -2.29 12.13 10.24
CA PRO A 80 -1.04 12.48 9.56
C PRO A 80 0.06 11.42 9.70
N ASP A 81 0.05 10.65 10.80
CA ASP A 81 0.97 9.56 11.06
C ASP A 81 0.61 8.24 10.36
N LEU A 82 -0.46 8.22 9.53
CA LEU A 82 -0.95 7.02 8.82
C LEU A 82 -1.34 5.87 9.76
N THR A 83 -1.65 6.21 11.00
CA THR A 83 -2.19 5.33 12.04
C THR A 83 -3.64 5.72 12.35
N PRO A 84 -4.50 4.77 12.75
CA PRO A 84 -4.24 3.35 12.95
C PRO A 84 -4.14 2.56 11.63
N GLY A 85 -3.69 1.31 11.73
CA GLY A 85 -3.55 0.39 10.61
C GLY A 85 -3.06 -0.97 11.06
N ARG A 86 -2.67 -1.82 10.11
CA ARG A 86 -2.12 -3.16 10.39
C ARG A 86 -0.92 -3.49 9.51
N TRP A 87 0.02 -4.25 10.07
CA TRP A 87 1.12 -4.84 9.31
C TRP A 87 0.58 -5.86 8.30
N LEU A 88 1.08 -5.80 7.07
CA LEU A 88 0.81 -6.75 6.01
C LEU A 88 2.10 -7.41 5.54
N SER A 89 2.02 -8.73 5.33
CA SER A 89 3.07 -9.46 4.64
C SER A 89 2.98 -9.23 3.12
N PRO A 90 4.09 -9.29 2.38
CA PRO A 90 4.06 -9.26 0.90
C PRO A 90 3.16 -10.34 0.30
N ASP A 91 3.13 -11.52 0.93
CA ASP A 91 2.32 -12.66 0.48
C ASP A 91 0.81 -12.36 0.60
N GLU A 92 0.38 -11.67 1.65
CA GLU A 92 -1.01 -11.22 1.80
C GLU A 92 -1.38 -10.16 0.77
N LEU A 93 -0.45 -9.27 0.41
CA LEU A 93 -0.63 -8.27 -0.64
C LEU A 93 -0.79 -8.91 -2.02
N ILE A 94 0.07 -9.88 -2.33
CA ILE A 94 0.01 -10.63 -3.58
C ILE A 94 -1.28 -11.45 -3.63
N THR A 95 -1.63 -12.17 -2.56
CA THR A 95 -2.86 -12.97 -2.49
C THR A 95 -4.10 -12.09 -2.60
N ALA A 96 -4.11 -10.91 -1.96
CA ALA A 96 -5.23 -9.97 -2.09
C ALA A 96 -5.34 -9.38 -3.51
N GLY A 97 -4.23 -9.18 -4.22
CA GLY A 97 -4.23 -8.76 -5.62
C GLY A 97 -4.55 -9.88 -6.61
N ASP A 98 -4.17 -11.13 -6.31
CA ASP A 98 -4.15 -12.28 -7.22
C ASP A 98 -5.30 -13.28 -7.02
N ALA A 99 -6.01 -13.24 -5.88
CA ALA A 99 -7.17 -14.11 -5.60
C ALA A 99 -8.42 -13.80 -6.46
N GLY A 100 -8.24 -13.27 -7.67
CA GLY A 100 -9.13 -13.46 -8.81
C GLY A 100 -8.76 -14.66 -9.70
N GLY A 101 -7.66 -15.38 -9.44
CA GLY A 101 -7.14 -16.45 -10.31
C GLY A 101 -7.21 -17.88 -9.78
N TYR A 102 -7.26 -18.13 -8.46
CA TYR A 102 -7.23 -19.49 -7.90
C TYR A 102 -8.44 -19.78 -7.01
N ALA A 103 -9.60 -19.87 -7.65
CA ALA A 103 -10.76 -20.56 -7.08
C ALA A 103 -11.37 -21.49 -8.14
N MET A 104 -10.61 -22.49 -8.61
CA MET A 104 -11.15 -23.77 -9.07
C MET A 104 -10.04 -24.83 -9.20
N ALA A 105 -10.42 -26.06 -8.84
CA ALA A 105 -9.70 -27.33 -8.83
C ALA A 105 -8.83 -27.56 -7.58
N ALA A 106 -9.09 -28.56 -6.73
CA ALA A 106 -10.12 -29.60 -6.68
C ALA A 106 -10.10 -30.19 -5.25
#